data_AF-A0A3D1CQG0-F1
#
_entry.id   AF-A0A3D1CQG0-F1
#
_cell.length_a   1.000
_cell.length_b   1.000
_cell.length_c   1.000
_cell.angle_alpha   90.00
_cell.angle_beta   90.00
_cell.angle_gamma   90.00
#
_symmetry.space_group_name_H-M   'P 1'
#
loop_
_entity.id
_entity.type
_entity.pdbx_description
1 polymer ?
#
loop_
_entity_poly.entity_id
_entity_poly.type
_entity_poly.pdbx_seq_one_letter_code
_entity_poly.pdbx_strand_id
1 'polypeptide(L)'
;MSHSFIANAATAEEDLWSALKQTYFGDREIHENADDVLILEAPTRAEDAAIVPISVKSVQPQTAERYIKNIHIIIDKNPMPYSANFHLSPTLGDIDIATRVRVDQYTDMRAIAEMNDGSLHMVSKFVKASGGCSAPAGKDMEAAMARLGKMQIRMREANIGETTKAQVVVSHPNNSGLQFDQKTRGYIPPHYVKEIVIDFDDENLITLEAGISISEDPSIRFTFTPQKHGVLKAMVNDTKEMTYSMDKQI
;
A
#
# COMPACT_ATOMS: atom_id res chain seq x y z
N MET A 1 -12.19 -6.85 -49.09
CA MET A 1 -11.96 -5.73 -48.14
C MET A 1 -12.19 -6.24 -46.73
N SER A 2 -11.17 -6.83 -46.12
CA SER A 2 -11.19 -7.25 -44.71
C SER A 2 -11.15 -6.00 -43.84
N HIS A 3 -12.23 -5.72 -43.11
CA HIS A 3 -12.25 -4.66 -42.10
C HIS A 3 -11.74 -5.27 -40.81
N SER A 4 -10.56 -4.82 -40.40
CA SER A 4 -9.94 -5.13 -39.11
C SER A 4 -10.74 -4.43 -38.00
N PHE A 5 -11.17 -5.19 -36.99
CA PHE A 5 -11.72 -4.63 -35.75
C PHE A 5 -10.56 -4.22 -34.84
N ILE A 6 -10.20 -2.94 -34.85
CA ILE A 6 -9.35 -2.32 -33.82
C ILE A 6 -10.13 -1.15 -33.23
N ALA A 7 -11.02 -1.43 -32.27
CA ALA A 7 -11.60 -0.45 -31.35
C ALA A 7 -12.49 -1.18 -30.34
N ASN A 8 -12.00 -1.39 -29.11
CA ASN A 8 -12.86 -1.61 -27.92
C ASN A 8 -12.10 -1.76 -26.59
N ALA A 9 -10.76 -1.78 -26.58
CA ALA A 9 -10.00 -1.90 -25.33
C ALA A 9 -9.75 -0.55 -24.64
N ALA A 10 -9.43 0.50 -25.39
CA ALA A 10 -9.12 1.82 -24.83
C ALA A 10 -10.33 2.49 -24.14
N THR A 11 -11.52 2.37 -24.73
CA THR A 11 -12.77 2.92 -24.16
C THR A 11 -13.14 2.23 -22.86
N ALA A 12 -13.02 0.91 -22.77
CA ALA A 12 -13.36 0.16 -21.56
C ALA A 12 -12.43 0.46 -20.36
N GLU A 13 -11.16 0.82 -20.62
CA GLU A 13 -10.22 1.21 -19.56
C GLU A 13 -10.46 2.66 -19.09
N GLU A 14 -10.71 3.60 -20.00
CA GLU A 14 -11.11 4.98 -19.67
C GLU A 14 -12.45 5.04 -18.90
N ASP A 15 -13.40 4.17 -19.26
CA ASP A 15 -14.67 4.02 -18.57
C ASP A 15 -14.49 3.49 -17.13
N LEU A 16 -13.55 2.57 -16.91
CA LEU A 16 -13.29 2.00 -15.58
C LEU A 16 -12.71 3.05 -14.63
N TRP A 17 -11.66 3.76 -15.02
CA TRP A 17 -11.06 4.79 -14.16
C TRP A 17 -12.07 5.87 -13.81
N SER A 18 -12.85 6.32 -14.78
CA SER A 18 -13.88 7.34 -14.57
C SER A 18 -14.91 6.89 -13.51
N ALA A 19 -15.34 5.63 -13.54
CA ALA A 19 -16.22 5.06 -12.52
C ALA A 19 -15.56 4.96 -11.13
N LEU A 20 -14.30 4.51 -11.06
CA LEU A 20 -13.54 4.43 -9.80
C LEU A 20 -13.30 5.82 -9.20
N LYS A 21 -12.91 6.80 -10.03
CA LYS A 21 -12.76 8.19 -9.61
C LYS A 21 -14.07 8.72 -9.02
N GLN A 22 -15.19 8.55 -9.70
CA GLN A 22 -16.49 8.98 -9.19
C GLN A 22 -16.83 8.31 -7.85
N THR A 23 -16.55 7.01 -7.73
CA THR A 23 -16.86 6.23 -6.53
C THR A 23 -16.07 6.68 -5.30
N TYR A 24 -14.77 6.96 -5.46
CA TYR A 24 -13.87 7.21 -4.33
C TYR A 24 -13.56 8.69 -4.08
N PHE A 25 -13.64 9.53 -5.10
CA PHE A 25 -13.30 10.95 -5.02
C PHE A 25 -14.44 11.88 -5.46
N GLY A 26 -15.54 11.34 -6.00
CA GLY A 26 -16.66 12.13 -6.52
C GLY A 26 -16.21 13.08 -7.63
N ASP A 27 -16.73 14.30 -7.58
CA ASP A 27 -16.46 15.33 -8.60
C ASP A 27 -15.14 16.09 -8.37
N ARG A 28 -14.32 15.68 -7.39
CA ARG A 28 -13.04 16.35 -7.11
C ARG A 28 -12.13 16.29 -8.33
N GLU A 29 -11.53 17.43 -8.66
CA GLU A 29 -10.47 17.48 -9.67
C GLU A 29 -9.26 16.69 -9.18
N ILE A 30 -8.67 15.90 -10.08
CA ILE A 30 -7.43 15.16 -9.86
C ILE A 30 -6.48 15.61 -10.95
N HIS A 31 -5.36 16.23 -10.56
CA HIS A 31 -4.30 16.58 -11.49
C HIS A 31 -3.54 15.31 -11.88
N GLU A 32 -3.79 14.81 -13.09
CA GLU A 32 -3.13 13.61 -13.60
C GLU A 32 -1.73 13.89 -14.12
N ASN A 33 -0.86 12.87 -14.14
CA ASN A 33 0.56 12.96 -14.54
C ASN A 33 1.36 13.93 -13.66
N ALA A 34 1.10 13.90 -12.35
CA ALA A 34 1.73 14.75 -11.35
C ALA A 34 3.12 14.25 -10.91
N ASP A 35 3.98 13.90 -11.88
CA ASP A 35 5.36 13.45 -11.65
C ASP A 35 6.24 14.53 -10.98
N ASP A 36 5.77 15.78 -10.95
CA ASP A 36 6.37 16.90 -10.23
C ASP A 36 6.00 16.92 -8.72
N VAL A 37 5.02 16.13 -8.29
CA VAL A 37 4.56 16.00 -6.89
C VAL A 37 5.02 14.69 -6.27
N LEU A 38 4.77 13.57 -6.97
CA LEU A 38 5.08 12.22 -6.49
C LEU A 38 5.52 11.30 -7.62
N ILE A 39 6.28 10.25 -7.28
CA ILE A 39 6.67 9.18 -8.20
C ILE A 39 6.13 7.85 -7.69
N LEU A 40 5.51 7.06 -8.58
CA LEU A 40 5.12 5.68 -8.33
C LEU A 40 6.07 4.70 -9.03
N GLU A 41 6.78 3.92 -8.24
CA GLU A 41 7.61 2.82 -8.69
C GLU A 41 6.88 1.49 -8.51
N ALA A 42 6.75 0.74 -9.61
CA ALA A 42 6.30 -0.65 -9.65
C ALA A 42 7.01 -1.36 -10.83
N PRO A 43 7.13 -2.69 -10.85
CA PRO A 43 7.68 -3.40 -12.00
C PRO A 43 6.71 -3.36 -13.19
N THR A 44 7.22 -3.26 -14.42
CA THR A 44 6.39 -3.33 -15.63
C THR A 44 5.71 -4.70 -15.78
N ARG A 45 6.37 -5.76 -15.30
CA ARG A 45 5.84 -7.12 -15.21
C ARG A 45 6.22 -7.69 -13.85
N ALA A 46 5.25 -8.19 -13.11
CA ALA A 46 5.52 -8.86 -11.85
C ALA A 46 6.06 -10.27 -12.09
N GLU A 47 7.14 -10.62 -11.39
CA GLU A 47 7.63 -12.01 -11.30
C GLU A 47 6.66 -12.87 -10.49
N ASP A 48 6.11 -12.30 -9.41
CA ASP A 48 5.07 -12.90 -8.58
C ASP A 48 3.95 -11.90 -8.36
N ALA A 49 2.76 -12.22 -8.86
CA ALA A 49 1.58 -11.37 -8.76
C ALA A 49 1.04 -11.28 -7.33
N ALA A 50 1.38 -12.21 -6.43
CA ALA A 50 0.99 -12.16 -5.03
C ALA A 50 1.85 -11.19 -4.20
N ILE A 51 3.02 -10.80 -4.72
CA ILE A 51 4.04 -10.02 -4.00
C ILE A 51 4.69 -8.99 -4.95
N VAL A 52 3.88 -8.07 -5.48
CA VAL A 52 4.36 -6.98 -6.35
C VAL A 52 4.92 -5.85 -5.48
N PRO A 53 6.23 -5.54 -5.54
CA PRO A 53 6.79 -4.42 -4.79
C PRO A 53 6.36 -3.09 -5.40
N ILE A 54 5.93 -2.16 -4.56
CA ILE A 54 5.58 -0.80 -4.95
C ILE A 54 6.28 0.20 -4.04
N SER A 55 6.60 1.38 -4.56
CA SER A 55 7.10 2.51 -3.79
C SER A 55 6.49 3.81 -4.28
N VAL A 56 6.15 4.70 -3.34
CA VAL A 56 5.71 6.06 -3.61
C VAL A 56 6.67 7.02 -2.94
N LYS A 57 7.17 8.00 -3.71
CA LYS A 57 8.12 9.01 -3.25
C LYS A 57 7.57 10.40 -3.48
N SER A 58 7.76 11.32 -2.54
CA SER A 58 7.54 12.75 -2.80
C SER A 58 8.71 13.32 -3.60
N VAL A 59 8.41 14.19 -4.55
CA VAL A 59 9.42 14.97 -5.30
C VAL A 59 9.61 16.35 -4.70
N GLN A 60 8.57 16.86 -4.04
CA GLN A 60 8.59 18.16 -3.37
C GLN A 60 8.90 18.01 -1.88
N PRO A 61 9.62 18.98 -1.27
CA PRO A 61 9.83 19.01 0.17
C PRO A 61 8.49 19.03 0.92
N GLN A 62 8.42 18.29 2.01
CA GLN A 62 7.27 18.32 2.91
C GLN A 62 7.48 19.41 3.97
N THR A 63 6.63 20.43 3.99
CA THR A 63 6.69 21.52 4.99
C THR A 63 5.42 21.59 5.81
N ALA A 64 5.42 22.35 6.91
CA ALA A 64 4.23 22.55 7.74
C ALA A 64 3.07 23.22 6.95
N GLU A 65 3.40 24.06 5.97
CA GLU A 65 2.45 24.80 5.14
C GLU A 65 1.96 24.00 3.94
N ARG A 66 2.78 23.09 3.40
CA ARG A 66 2.45 22.28 2.22
C ARG A 66 3.04 20.89 2.35
N TYR A 67 2.17 19.90 2.52
CA TYR A 67 2.54 18.51 2.66
C TYR A 67 1.44 17.58 2.12
N ILE A 68 1.84 16.36 1.78
CA ILE A 68 0.93 15.28 1.43
C ILE A 68 0.37 14.71 2.75
N LYS A 69 -0.94 14.83 2.97
CA LYS A 69 -1.60 14.24 4.16
C LYS A 69 -2.05 12.80 3.92
N ASN A 70 -2.36 12.44 2.68
CA ASN A 70 -2.78 11.09 2.31
C ASN A 70 -2.13 10.63 1.00
N ILE A 71 -1.79 9.34 0.94
CA ILE A 71 -1.48 8.65 -0.33
C ILE A 71 -2.48 7.51 -0.50
N HIS A 72 -3.38 7.66 -1.46
CA HIS A 72 -4.33 6.63 -1.84
C HIS A 72 -3.73 5.74 -2.94
N ILE A 73 -3.81 4.43 -2.77
CA ILE A 73 -3.39 3.44 -3.76
C ILE A 73 -4.62 2.77 -4.35
N ILE A 74 -4.79 2.89 -5.65
CA ILE A 74 -5.85 2.22 -6.42
C ILE A 74 -5.20 1.26 -7.42
N ILE A 75 -5.74 0.05 -7.49
CA ILE A 75 -5.34 -0.97 -8.46
C ILE A 75 -6.61 -1.34 -9.24
N ASP A 76 -6.78 -0.73 -10.42
CA ASP A 76 -8.09 -0.61 -11.09
C ASP A 76 -8.83 -1.93 -11.25
N LYS A 77 -8.13 -3.00 -11.64
CA LYS A 77 -8.73 -4.33 -11.90
C LYS A 77 -8.52 -5.34 -10.77
N ASN A 78 -8.17 -4.88 -9.56
CA ASN A 78 -8.25 -5.74 -8.39
C ASN A 78 -9.70 -5.92 -7.93
N PRO A 79 -10.06 -7.06 -7.32
CA PRO A 79 -11.40 -7.30 -6.76
C PRO A 79 -11.85 -6.25 -5.74
N MET A 80 -10.88 -5.61 -5.06
CA MET A 80 -11.09 -4.41 -4.28
C MET A 80 -10.09 -3.34 -4.77
N PRO A 81 -10.51 -2.43 -5.66
CA PRO A 81 -9.59 -1.49 -6.31
C PRO A 81 -8.89 -0.55 -5.33
N TYR A 82 -9.64 0.04 -4.40
CA TYR A 82 -9.09 0.88 -3.33
C TYR A 82 -8.28 0.01 -2.35
N SER A 83 -6.97 0.03 -2.52
CA SER A 83 -6.08 -1.02 -2.00
C SER A 83 -5.38 -0.62 -0.70
N ALA A 84 -5.07 0.66 -0.55
CA ALA A 84 -4.45 1.21 0.66
C ALA A 84 -4.64 2.74 0.73
N ASN A 85 -4.64 3.28 1.95
CA ASN A 85 -4.56 4.70 2.22
C ASN A 85 -3.54 4.94 3.32
N PHE A 86 -2.48 5.68 3.01
CA PHE A 86 -1.47 6.10 3.99
C PHE A 86 -1.81 7.51 4.46
N HIS A 87 -2.18 7.68 5.71
CA HIS A 87 -2.25 8.96 6.38
C HIS A 87 -0.86 9.32 6.89
N LEU A 88 -0.39 10.51 6.56
CA LEU A 88 0.99 10.94 6.78
C LEU A 88 1.03 12.18 7.65
N SER A 89 1.93 12.18 8.63
CA SER A 89 2.26 13.38 9.38
C SER A 89 3.27 14.24 8.63
N PRO A 90 3.17 15.58 8.69
CA PRO A 90 4.22 16.46 8.17
C PRO A 90 5.57 16.23 8.89
N THR A 91 5.58 15.67 10.10
CA THR A 91 6.82 15.36 10.84
C THR A 91 7.57 14.14 10.30
N LEU A 92 6.96 13.36 9.39
CA LEU A 92 7.64 12.28 8.66
C LEU A 92 8.82 12.82 7.85
N GLY A 93 8.72 14.06 7.34
CA GLY A 93 9.67 14.63 6.38
C GLY A 93 9.47 14.04 4.98
N ASP A 94 10.56 13.86 4.24
CA ASP A 94 10.50 13.32 2.87
C ASP A 94 9.86 11.92 2.84
N ILE A 95 8.94 11.75 1.89
CA ILE A 95 8.19 10.52 1.71
C ILE A 95 8.99 9.59 0.78
N ASP A 96 9.39 8.44 1.30
CA ASP A 96 9.88 7.28 0.55
C ASP A 96 9.25 6.03 1.16
N ILE A 97 7.99 5.76 0.79
CA ILE A 97 7.20 4.64 1.33
C ILE A 97 7.23 3.50 0.32
N ALA A 98 7.37 2.27 0.81
CA ALA A 98 7.30 1.07 -0.01
C ALA A 98 6.58 -0.07 0.71
N THR A 99 5.80 -0.82 -0.05
CA THR A 99 5.06 -2.00 0.41
C THR A 99 5.00 -3.06 -0.68
N ARG A 100 4.27 -4.15 -0.45
CA ARG A 100 4.03 -5.23 -1.40
C ARG A 100 2.54 -5.47 -1.52
N VAL A 101 2.05 -5.58 -2.76
CA VAL A 101 0.64 -5.76 -3.06
C VAL A 101 0.40 -7.00 -3.92
N ARG A 102 -0.81 -7.55 -3.81
CA ARG A 102 -1.39 -8.56 -4.70
C ARG A 102 -2.01 -7.84 -5.89
N VAL A 103 -1.76 -8.32 -7.10
CA VAL A 103 -2.34 -7.79 -8.34
C VAL A 103 -3.02 -8.91 -9.10
N ASP A 104 -4.31 -8.75 -9.40
CA ASP A 104 -5.13 -9.83 -9.95
C ASP A 104 -5.13 -9.90 -11.48
N GLN A 105 -5.00 -8.74 -12.14
CA GLN A 105 -5.05 -8.61 -13.60
C GLN A 105 -4.09 -7.53 -14.09
N TYR A 106 -3.82 -7.53 -15.41
CA TYR A 106 -3.06 -6.46 -16.06
C TYR A 106 -3.82 -5.14 -15.93
N THR A 107 -3.25 -4.21 -15.19
CA THR A 107 -3.98 -3.06 -14.66
C THR A 107 -3.08 -1.85 -14.52
N ASP A 108 -3.70 -0.67 -14.59
CA ASP A 108 -3.11 0.53 -14.04
C ASP A 108 -3.15 0.47 -12.51
N MET A 109 -2.02 0.87 -11.94
CA MET A 109 -1.86 1.17 -10.53
C MET A 109 -1.71 2.67 -10.39
N ARG A 110 -2.47 3.27 -9.49
CA ARG A 110 -2.54 4.71 -9.30
C ARG A 110 -2.14 5.05 -7.87
N ALA A 111 -1.28 6.05 -7.73
CA ALA A 111 -1.02 6.70 -6.46
C ALA A 111 -1.58 8.12 -6.55
N ILE A 112 -2.49 8.45 -5.64
CA ILE A 112 -3.11 9.77 -5.54
C ILE A 112 -2.64 10.41 -4.24
N ALA A 113 -1.84 11.46 -4.34
CA ALA A 113 -1.49 12.32 -3.22
C ALA A 113 -2.63 13.31 -2.96
N GLU A 114 -3.16 13.30 -1.74
CA GLU A 114 -4.01 14.36 -1.23
C GLU A 114 -3.16 15.31 -0.38
N MET A 115 -3.12 16.57 -0.80
CA MET A 115 -2.39 17.61 -0.10
C MET A 115 -3.18 18.14 1.10
N ASN A 116 -2.51 18.84 2.02
CA ASN A 116 -3.11 19.48 3.17
C ASN A 116 -4.13 20.60 2.81
N ASP A 117 -4.09 21.12 1.58
CA ASP A 117 -5.09 22.05 1.03
C ASP A 117 -6.29 21.35 0.37
N GLY A 118 -6.28 20.02 0.29
CA GLY A 118 -7.33 19.20 -0.32
C GLY A 118 -7.19 19.00 -1.83
N SER A 119 -6.16 19.52 -2.48
CA SER A 119 -5.87 19.20 -3.89
C SER A 119 -5.43 17.74 -4.05
N LEU A 120 -5.79 17.13 -5.18
CA LEU A 120 -5.46 15.74 -5.51
C LEU A 120 -4.52 15.69 -6.72
N HIS A 121 -3.45 14.93 -6.59
CA HIS A 121 -2.40 14.78 -7.61
C HIS A 121 -2.13 13.31 -7.84
N MET A 122 -2.19 12.85 -9.08
CA MET A 122 -2.12 11.43 -9.42
C MET A 122 -0.98 11.12 -10.38
N VAL A 123 -0.30 10.02 -10.09
CA VAL A 123 0.55 9.31 -11.05
C VAL A 123 0.03 7.90 -11.25
N SER A 124 0.28 7.33 -12.43
CA SER A 124 -0.17 5.99 -12.80
C SER A 124 0.96 5.15 -13.38
N LYS A 125 0.87 3.84 -13.21
CA LYS A 125 1.80 2.88 -13.78
C LYS A 125 1.09 1.58 -14.14
N PHE A 126 1.19 1.20 -15.41
CA PHE A 126 0.67 -0.07 -15.88
C PHE A 126 1.55 -1.25 -15.44
N VAL A 127 0.95 -2.25 -14.80
CA VAL A 127 1.63 -3.44 -14.27
C VAL A 127 1.06 -4.72 -14.91
N LYS A 128 1.93 -5.54 -15.49
CA LYS A 128 1.58 -6.86 -16.02
C LYS A 128 1.74 -7.93 -14.93
N ALA A 129 0.66 -8.23 -14.22
CA ALA A 129 0.57 -9.30 -13.22
C ALA A 129 -0.82 -10.00 -13.30
N SER A 130 -0.93 -11.26 -12.86
CA SER A 130 -2.24 -11.91 -12.86
C SER A 130 -2.37 -12.98 -11.77
N GLY A 131 -3.56 -13.10 -11.18
CA GLY A 131 -3.93 -14.13 -10.22
C GLY A 131 -3.40 -13.92 -8.80
N GLY A 132 -2.78 -12.78 -8.49
CA GLY A 132 -2.16 -12.53 -7.18
C GLY A 132 -3.14 -12.53 -6.01
N CYS A 133 -4.39 -12.09 -6.25
CA CYS A 133 -5.42 -12.03 -5.21
C CYS A 133 -5.97 -13.42 -4.85
N SER A 134 -5.98 -14.38 -5.78
CA SER A 134 -6.41 -15.76 -5.55
C SER A 134 -5.25 -16.73 -5.28
N ALA A 135 -4.00 -16.27 -5.41
CA ALA A 135 -2.81 -17.05 -5.11
C ALA A 135 -2.82 -17.55 -3.65
N PRO A 136 -2.60 -18.86 -3.40
CA PRO A 136 -2.58 -19.44 -2.06
C PRO A 136 -1.55 -18.75 -1.15
N ALA A 137 -1.93 -18.49 0.11
CA ALA A 137 -1.00 -18.01 1.13
C ALA A 137 -0.17 -19.18 1.67
N GLY A 138 1.16 -19.14 1.46
CA GLY A 138 2.12 -20.16 1.91
C GLY A 138 1.82 -21.63 1.56
N LYS A 139 2.79 -22.53 1.77
CA LYS A 139 2.55 -23.99 1.70
C LYS A 139 2.06 -24.58 3.03
N ASP A 140 2.06 -23.79 4.10
CA ASP A 140 1.79 -24.24 5.47
C ASP A 140 1.05 -23.18 6.29
N MET A 141 -0.28 -23.28 6.29
CA MET A 141 -1.16 -22.41 7.07
C MET A 141 -0.96 -22.59 8.58
N GLU A 142 -0.59 -23.80 9.03
CA GLU A 142 -0.35 -24.06 10.46
C GLU A 142 0.91 -23.32 10.91
N ALA A 143 1.99 -23.41 10.12
CA ALA A 143 3.20 -22.64 10.38
C ALA A 143 2.94 -21.14 10.32
N ALA A 144 2.13 -20.64 9.37
CA ALA A 144 1.75 -19.22 9.26
C ALA A 144 0.97 -18.74 10.50
N MET A 145 0.06 -19.56 11.02
CA MET A 145 -0.68 -19.25 12.24
C MET A 145 0.20 -19.30 13.50
N ALA A 146 1.20 -20.19 13.56
CA ALA A 146 2.14 -20.26 14.69
C ALA A 146 3.08 -19.03 14.80
N ARG A 147 3.20 -18.24 13.73
CA ARG A 147 3.97 -16.99 13.68
C ARG A 147 3.08 -15.75 13.63
N LEU A 148 1.76 -15.91 13.68
CA LEU A 148 0.81 -14.81 13.60
C LEU A 148 1.16 -13.71 14.61
N GLY A 149 1.24 -12.48 14.12
CA GLY A 149 1.52 -11.31 14.96
C GLY A 149 2.99 -11.11 15.34
N LYS A 150 3.91 -12.00 14.96
CA LYS A 150 5.34 -11.75 15.15
C LYS A 150 5.77 -10.56 14.31
N MET A 151 6.37 -9.56 14.95
CA MET A 151 6.76 -8.30 14.32
C MET A 151 8.27 -8.09 14.33
N GLN A 152 8.76 -7.30 13.37
CA GLN A 152 10.14 -6.83 13.32
C GLN A 152 10.19 -5.37 12.86
N ILE A 153 11.00 -4.56 13.55
CA ILE A 153 11.40 -3.23 13.09
C ILE A 153 12.87 -3.31 12.64
N ARG A 154 13.08 -3.23 11.34
CA ARG A 154 14.41 -3.27 10.71
C ARG A 154 14.85 -1.86 10.34
N MET A 155 15.95 -1.41 10.93
CA MET A 155 16.59 -0.14 10.63
C MET A 155 18.06 -0.20 11.06
N ARG A 156 18.89 0.64 10.45
CA ARG A 156 20.22 0.95 10.99
C ARG A 156 20.08 1.79 12.26
N GLU A 157 21.18 2.01 12.96
CA GLU A 157 21.24 3.02 14.00
C GLU A 157 20.86 4.39 13.41
N ALA A 158 20.01 5.12 14.13
CA ALA A 158 19.45 6.38 13.69
C ALA A 158 20.22 7.53 14.35
N ASN A 159 20.64 8.51 13.57
CA ASN A 159 21.25 9.73 14.09
C ASN A 159 20.18 10.82 14.17
N ILE A 160 20.20 11.59 15.26
CA ILE A 160 19.27 12.71 15.43
C ILE A 160 19.52 13.77 14.36
N GLY A 161 18.44 14.20 13.69
CA GLY A 161 18.47 15.17 12.59
C GLY A 161 18.81 14.57 11.22
N GLU A 162 19.13 13.28 11.12
CA GLU A 162 19.41 12.60 9.84
C GLU A 162 18.26 11.68 9.41
N THR A 163 17.94 11.71 8.13
CA THR A 163 16.90 10.84 7.57
C THR A 163 17.28 9.37 7.71
N THR A 164 16.41 8.61 8.36
CA THR A 164 16.59 7.19 8.67
C THR A 164 15.58 6.35 7.90
N LYS A 165 16.03 5.23 7.33
CA LYS A 165 15.17 4.21 6.72
C LYS A 165 14.77 3.15 7.74
N ALA A 166 13.48 2.95 7.89
CA ALA A 166 12.89 1.92 8.73
C ALA A 166 11.99 0.99 7.92
N GLN A 167 11.82 -0.23 8.41
CA GLN A 167 10.90 -1.20 7.84
C GLN A 167 10.19 -1.95 8.97
N VAL A 168 8.87 -1.82 9.01
CA VAL A 168 8.00 -2.64 9.83
C VAL A 168 7.62 -3.88 9.01
N VAL A 169 7.72 -5.05 9.62
CA VAL A 169 7.27 -6.33 9.07
C VAL A 169 6.39 -7.00 10.10
N VAL A 170 5.21 -7.45 9.69
CA VAL A 170 4.32 -8.26 10.52
C VAL A 170 4.08 -9.60 9.85
N SER A 171 4.21 -10.66 10.63
CA SER A 171 3.89 -12.00 10.18
C SER A 171 2.37 -12.20 10.19
N HIS A 172 1.76 -12.29 9.02
CA HIS A 172 0.31 -12.36 8.87
C HIS A 172 -0.09 -13.01 7.53
N PRO A 173 -1.07 -13.93 7.50
CA PRO A 173 -1.43 -14.66 6.27
C PRO A 173 -1.98 -13.74 5.17
N ASN A 174 -2.64 -12.64 5.54
CA ASN A 174 -3.24 -11.68 4.61
C ASN A 174 -4.05 -12.38 3.49
N ASN A 175 -4.97 -13.23 3.94
CA ASN A 175 -5.92 -13.93 3.07
C ASN A 175 -6.93 -12.91 2.55
N SER A 176 -7.12 -12.91 1.23
CA SER A 176 -7.97 -11.92 0.53
C SER A 176 -9.45 -12.31 0.54
N GLY A 177 -9.76 -13.56 0.88
CA GLY A 177 -11.11 -14.13 0.71
C GLY A 177 -11.29 -14.87 -0.62
N LEU A 178 -10.31 -14.81 -1.53
CA LEU A 178 -10.43 -15.31 -2.90
C LEU A 178 -9.61 -16.59 -3.15
N GLN A 179 -8.76 -16.96 -2.19
CA GLN A 179 -8.01 -18.20 -2.26
C GLN A 179 -8.96 -19.40 -2.08
N PHE A 180 -8.84 -20.40 -2.95
CA PHE A 180 -9.62 -21.64 -2.86
C PHE A 180 -8.81 -22.72 -2.12
N ASP A 181 -9.39 -23.29 -1.06
CA ASP A 181 -8.82 -24.42 -0.34
C ASP A 181 -9.26 -25.75 -0.97
N GLN A 182 -8.32 -26.46 -1.57
CA GLN A 182 -8.57 -27.74 -2.23
C GLN A 182 -8.99 -28.85 -1.27
N LYS A 183 -8.64 -28.77 0.03
CA LYS A 183 -9.01 -29.77 1.03
C LYS A 183 -10.46 -29.64 1.45
N THR A 184 -10.86 -28.43 1.84
CA THR A 184 -12.22 -28.14 2.30
C THR A 184 -13.20 -27.88 1.15
N ARG A 185 -12.70 -27.67 -0.07
CA ARG A 185 -13.45 -27.26 -1.27
C ARG A 185 -14.23 -25.96 -1.10
N GLY A 186 -13.72 -25.06 -0.26
CA GLY A 186 -14.29 -23.74 -0.01
C GLY A 186 -13.28 -22.62 -0.23
N TYR A 187 -13.75 -21.38 -0.22
CA TYR A 187 -12.87 -20.21 -0.18
C TYR A 187 -12.36 -19.98 1.24
N ILE A 188 -11.07 -19.63 1.35
CA ILE A 188 -10.46 -19.25 2.61
C ILE A 188 -11.06 -17.89 3.02
N PRO A 189 -11.69 -17.77 4.20
CA PRO A 189 -12.26 -16.50 4.64
C PRO A 189 -11.21 -15.37 4.69
N PRO A 190 -11.60 -14.11 4.42
CA PRO A 190 -10.69 -12.99 4.50
C PRO A 190 -10.15 -12.84 5.93
N HIS A 191 -8.82 -12.74 6.04
CA HIS A 191 -8.10 -12.50 7.29
C HIS A 191 -6.85 -11.71 6.93
N TYR A 192 -6.94 -10.40 7.04
CA TYR A 192 -5.88 -9.49 6.62
C TYR A 192 -5.67 -8.37 7.66
N VAL A 193 -4.48 -7.79 7.64
CA VAL A 193 -4.17 -6.56 8.37
C VAL A 193 -5.00 -5.42 7.78
N LYS A 194 -5.89 -4.83 8.59
CA LYS A 194 -6.73 -3.69 8.19
C LYS A 194 -6.07 -2.34 8.50
N GLU A 195 -5.18 -2.29 9.50
CA GLU A 195 -4.54 -1.06 9.93
C GLU A 195 -3.12 -1.30 10.45
N ILE A 196 -2.19 -0.40 10.12
CA ILE A 196 -0.86 -0.29 10.74
C ILE A 196 -0.63 1.16 11.17
N VAL A 197 -0.47 1.39 12.45
CA VAL A 197 -0.13 2.70 13.04
C VAL A 197 1.35 2.70 13.41
N ILE A 198 2.08 3.72 12.98
CA ILE A 198 3.49 3.91 13.27
C ILE A 198 3.65 5.27 13.93
N ASP A 199 4.12 5.24 15.18
CA ASP A 199 4.33 6.44 16.00
C ASP A 199 5.81 6.56 16.36
N PHE A 200 6.28 7.78 16.53
CA PHE A 200 7.57 8.09 17.09
C PHE A 200 7.42 9.02 18.29
N ASP A 201 7.80 8.54 19.48
CA ASP A 201 7.66 9.25 20.75
C ASP A 201 6.23 9.79 20.98
N ASP A 202 5.25 8.88 20.82
CA ASP A 202 3.80 9.12 20.92
C ASP A 202 3.21 10.09 19.89
N GLU A 203 3.99 10.53 18.90
CA GLU A 203 3.52 11.31 17.75
C GLU A 203 3.33 10.41 16.53
N ASN A 204 2.15 10.49 15.89
CA ASN A 204 1.89 9.68 14.71
C ASN A 204 2.77 10.09 13.53
N LEU A 205 3.38 9.10 12.88
CA LEU A 205 4.12 9.28 11.63
C LEU A 205 3.30 8.82 10.43
N ILE A 206 2.78 7.60 10.51
CA ILE A 206 2.04 6.94 9.42
C ILE A 206 0.89 6.14 10.03
N THR A 207 -0.30 6.28 9.46
CA THR A 207 -1.38 5.31 9.62
C THR A 207 -1.73 4.73 8.25
N LEU A 208 -1.47 3.44 8.06
CA LEU A 208 -1.92 2.70 6.87
C LEU A 208 -3.28 2.09 7.15
N GLU A 209 -4.29 2.47 6.38
CA GLU A 209 -5.52 1.71 6.21
C GLU A 209 -5.36 0.77 5.00
N ALA A 210 -5.53 -0.52 5.22
CA ALA A 210 -5.21 -1.55 4.24
C ALA A 210 -6.42 -2.37 3.81
N GLY A 211 -6.45 -2.69 2.52
CA GLY A 211 -7.39 -3.62 1.93
C GLY A 211 -6.85 -5.04 1.77
N ILE A 212 -7.64 -5.90 1.12
CA ILE A 212 -7.26 -7.27 0.75
C ILE A 212 -6.08 -7.35 -0.24
N SER A 213 -5.70 -6.22 -0.83
CA SER A 213 -4.61 -6.12 -1.81
C SER A 213 -3.23 -6.11 -1.16
N ILE A 214 -3.08 -5.94 0.16
CA ILE A 214 -1.76 -6.04 0.80
C ILE A 214 -1.30 -7.51 0.86
N SER A 215 -0.06 -7.77 0.42
CA SER A 215 0.52 -9.12 0.36
C SER A 215 0.63 -9.81 1.73
N GLU A 216 0.83 -11.13 1.68
CA GLU A 216 1.27 -11.94 2.83
C GLU A 216 2.53 -11.35 3.48
N ASP A 217 2.62 -11.49 4.80
CA ASP A 217 3.62 -10.85 5.66
C ASP A 217 3.74 -9.34 5.36
N PRO A 218 2.70 -8.53 5.65
CA PRO A 218 2.69 -7.12 5.36
C PRO A 218 3.96 -6.42 5.81
N SER A 219 4.50 -5.58 4.94
CA SER A 219 5.70 -4.82 5.22
C SER A 219 5.60 -3.41 4.68
N ILE A 220 5.88 -2.45 5.56
CA ILE A 220 5.98 -1.03 5.22
C ILE A 220 7.42 -0.62 5.45
N ARG A 221 8.09 -0.17 4.40
CA ARG A 221 9.36 0.55 4.49
C ARG A 221 9.06 2.04 4.32
N PHE A 222 9.71 2.88 5.10
CA PHE A 222 9.53 4.32 5.08
C PHE A 222 10.82 5.03 5.51
N THR A 223 10.91 6.31 5.19
CA THR A 223 11.90 7.25 5.73
C THR A 223 11.24 8.12 6.78
N PHE A 224 12.01 8.49 7.81
CA PHE A 224 11.62 9.52 8.78
C PHE A 224 12.87 10.18 9.35
N THR A 225 12.75 11.37 9.94
CA THR A 225 13.90 12.12 10.49
C THR A 225 13.69 12.38 11.99
N PRO A 226 14.26 11.55 12.90
CA PRO A 226 14.08 11.73 14.34
C PRO A 226 14.76 13.03 14.81
N GLN A 227 14.02 13.89 15.52
CA GLN A 227 14.53 15.16 16.05
C GLN A 227 15.04 15.06 17.50
N LYS A 228 14.78 13.92 18.16
CA LYS A 228 15.13 13.60 19.54
C LYS A 228 15.30 12.10 19.67
N HIS A 229 15.94 11.64 20.74
CA HIS A 229 15.86 10.22 21.12
C HIS A 229 14.42 9.89 21.51
N GLY A 230 13.99 8.66 21.23
CA GLY A 230 12.60 8.29 21.44
C GLY A 230 12.29 6.85 21.03
N VAL A 231 11.02 6.51 21.08
CA VAL A 231 10.54 5.16 20.77
C VAL A 231 9.81 5.17 19.44
N LEU A 232 10.30 4.40 18.46
CA LEU A 232 9.50 4.06 17.30
C LEU A 232 8.62 2.87 17.65
N LYS A 233 7.31 3.07 17.58
CA LYS A 233 6.28 2.09 17.91
C LYS A 233 5.47 1.77 16.68
N ALA A 234 5.22 0.48 16.45
CA ALA A 234 4.30 0.01 15.43
C ALA A 234 3.18 -0.79 16.09
N MET A 235 1.94 -0.49 15.73
CA MET A 235 0.74 -1.21 16.15
C MET A 235 0.00 -1.70 14.89
N VAL A 236 -0.46 -2.95 14.91
CA VAL A 236 -1.10 -3.61 13.78
C VAL A 236 -2.43 -4.17 14.24
N ASN A 237 -3.51 -3.87 13.50
CA ASN A 237 -4.85 -4.42 13.74
C ASN A 237 -5.29 -5.23 12.53
N ASP A 238 -5.83 -6.43 12.77
CA ASP A 238 -6.37 -7.30 11.73
C ASP A 238 -7.92 -7.33 11.69
N THR A 239 -8.48 -7.95 10.66
CA THR A 239 -9.94 -8.09 10.51
C THR A 239 -10.61 -9.06 11.48
N LYS A 240 -9.85 -9.68 12.39
CA LYS A 240 -10.35 -10.53 13.48
C LYS A 240 -10.22 -9.85 14.84
N GLU A 241 -10.04 -8.53 14.85
CA GLU A 241 -9.88 -7.71 16.05
C GLU A 241 -8.67 -8.11 16.90
N MET A 242 -7.65 -8.72 16.29
CA MET A 242 -6.37 -8.96 16.94
C MET A 242 -5.46 -7.74 16.76
N THR A 243 -4.80 -7.37 17.85
CA THR A 243 -3.82 -6.28 17.88
C THR A 243 -2.43 -6.82 18.20
N TYR A 244 -1.42 -6.35 17.47
CA TYR A 244 -0.02 -6.65 17.67
C TYR A 244 0.77 -5.37 17.80
N SER A 245 1.82 -5.35 18.63
CA SER A 245 2.68 -4.18 18.77
C SER A 245 4.16 -4.56 18.86
N MET A 246 5.02 -3.63 18.45
CA MET A 246 6.46 -3.72 18.56
C MET A 246 7.07 -2.34 18.67
N ASP A 247 8.04 -2.19 19.57
CA ASP A 247 8.70 -0.93 19.85
C ASP A 247 10.21 -1.07 19.62
N LYS A 248 10.86 0.02 19.23
CA LYS A 248 12.32 0.11 19.07
C LYS A 248 12.83 1.47 19.55
N GLN A 249 13.82 1.45 20.44
CA GLN A 249 14.51 2.64 20.91
C GLN A 249 15.42 3.22 19.82
N ILE A 250 15.45 4.55 19.72
CA ILE A 250 16.26 5.39 18.84
C ILE A 250 17.00 6.42 19.68
#